data_AF-A0A5P1FUK4-F1
#
_entry.id   AF-A0A5P1FUK4-F1
#
_cell.length_a   1.000
_cell.length_b   1.000
_cell.length_c   1.000
_cell.angle_alpha   90.00
_cell.angle_beta   90.00
_cell.angle_gamma   90.00
#
_symmetry.space_group_name_H-M   'P 1'
#
loop_
_entity.id
_entity.type
_entity.pdbx_description
1 polymer ?
#
loop_
_entity_poly.entity_id
_entity_poly.type
_entity_poly.pdbx_seq_one_letter_code
_entity_poly.pdbx_strand_id
1 'polypeptide(L)'
;MAEAPSSEAFSASSSASEVPAPPSSQPVIDGLSLEEKFQLVRSVGEECIQEEELRNLLEKKPNPICYDGFEPSGRMHIAQGVMKAINVNKLTSAGCTVKIWIADWFAQLNNKMGGDLKKIQTVGRYLIEIWKAVGMKLDKVEFLWSSEEINGRAHEYWPLVMDIARRNTLPRIIRCSQIMGRNETDELTAAQIFYPCMQCADIFFLKADICQLGMDQRKVNVLAREYCTDIKRKNKPIILSHHMLPGLQQGQEKMSKSDPSSSIFMEDEEGDVNSKIKKAYCPPNIVEGNPCLEYIKYIIFPWFGSFEVVRKAENGGNKKFTSMEELVVDYESGALHPADVKPALSKALNQILQPVRDHFKNDPTAKELLKTVKGYRVTSEFVFDHARWPRDAMDNDFLTLSKLFNAEKSIVRVPDLDPRYTIAILASKQEHCLVDLLYGWQEGRLPVNINCVISNHDRAPNTHVIRFLERHGIPYHYLPTTETNKREEEILALVEDTDFLVLARYMQILSGGFLKRYGKDIINIHHGLLPSFKGRNPSKQAFDAGVKLIGATSHFVTEELDTGPIIEQMVERVSHRDNLQSFVLKSESLEKQCLTQAIKSYCELRVLPYHSNKTVVF
;
A
#
# COMPACT_ATOMS: atom_id res chain seq x y z
N MET A 1 48.07 -52.73 49.55
CA MET A 1 46.82 -52.48 48.79
C MET A 1 45.94 -51.61 49.68
N ALA A 2 46.32 -50.35 49.94
CA ALA A 2 46.36 -49.18 49.06
C ALA A 2 44.99 -48.48 49.03
N GLU A 3 44.76 -47.70 50.09
CA GLU A 3 43.67 -46.74 50.27
C GLU A 3 43.95 -45.45 49.49
N ALA A 4 42.87 -44.85 49.01
CA ALA A 4 42.84 -43.62 48.23
C ALA A 4 43.01 -42.37 49.10
N PRO A 5 43.65 -41.31 48.56
CA PRO A 5 43.45 -39.96 49.04
C PRO A 5 42.97 -38.96 47.95
N SER A 6 42.33 -37.92 48.48
CA SER A 6 41.97 -36.57 48.01
C SER A 6 42.67 -35.90 46.82
N SER A 7 41.95 -35.01 46.12
CA SER A 7 42.29 -33.59 45.79
C SER A 7 41.38 -33.11 44.64
N GLU A 8 40.47 -32.16 44.87
CA GLU A 8 40.61 -30.69 44.76
C GLU A 8 40.47 -30.08 43.35
N ALA A 9 39.77 -28.95 43.37
CA ALA A 9 39.19 -28.17 42.28
C ALA A 9 40.20 -27.54 41.31
N PHE A 10 39.73 -27.27 40.08
CA PHE A 10 40.11 -26.08 39.34
C PHE A 10 38.88 -25.40 38.74
N SER A 11 38.61 -24.19 39.24
CA SER A 11 37.63 -23.23 38.76
C SER A 11 38.18 -22.42 37.59
N ALA A 12 37.41 -22.28 36.51
CA ALA A 12 37.59 -21.21 35.54
C ALA A 12 36.25 -20.45 35.39
N SER A 13 36.24 -19.22 35.89
CA SER A 13 35.13 -18.27 35.84
C SER A 13 35.01 -17.64 34.46
N SER A 14 33.83 -17.68 33.86
CA SER A 14 33.42 -16.70 32.84
C SER A 14 32.10 -16.09 33.27
N SER A 15 32.17 -14.87 33.81
CA SER A 15 31.04 -14.03 34.17
C SER A 15 30.38 -13.48 32.90
N ALA A 16 29.28 -14.10 32.47
CA ALA A 16 28.30 -13.45 31.61
C ALA A 16 27.24 -12.83 32.52
N SER A 17 27.13 -11.50 32.49
CA SER A 17 26.10 -10.73 33.18
C SER A 17 24.73 -11.05 32.57
N GLU A 18 23.95 -11.86 33.27
CA GLU A 18 22.54 -12.12 32.98
C GLU A 18 21.71 -10.84 33.14
N VAL A 19 20.90 -10.55 32.13
CA VAL A 19 19.85 -9.52 32.15
C VAL A 19 18.75 -10.00 33.11
N PRO A 20 18.28 -9.20 34.08
CA PRO A 20 17.34 -9.69 35.08
C PRO A 20 15.97 -9.96 34.45
N ALA A 21 15.52 -11.21 34.56
CA ALA A 21 14.12 -11.58 34.40
C ALA A 21 13.28 -10.84 35.46
N PRO A 22 12.01 -10.50 35.17
CA PRO A 22 11.14 -9.83 36.13
C PRO A 22 10.95 -10.70 37.38
N PRO A 23 10.88 -10.10 38.59
CA PRO A 23 11.00 -10.85 39.83
C PRO A 23 9.81 -11.80 40.01
N SER A 24 10.11 -13.10 40.08
CA SER A 24 9.23 -14.11 40.64
C SER A 24 9.36 -14.11 42.17
N SER A 25 8.29 -13.80 42.89
CA SER A 25 8.04 -14.44 44.19
C SER A 25 6.62 -14.20 44.71
N GLN A 26 5.97 -15.32 45.04
CA GLN A 26 4.86 -15.55 45.98
C GLN A 26 3.44 -15.68 45.41
N PRO A 27 2.61 -16.54 46.04
CA PRO A 27 1.76 -17.52 45.37
C PRO A 27 0.51 -16.91 44.74
N VAL A 28 0.02 -17.57 43.69
CA VAL A 28 -1.23 -17.28 42.99
C VAL A 28 -2.37 -17.20 44.01
N ILE A 29 -2.85 -15.98 44.28
CA ILE A 29 -4.11 -15.71 44.97
C ILE A 29 -4.99 -14.94 43.98
N ASP A 30 -6.21 -15.43 43.82
CA ASP A 30 -7.21 -15.07 42.82
C ASP A 30 -7.54 -13.57 42.72
N GLY A 31 -7.55 -13.07 41.46
CA GLY A 31 -8.44 -12.04 40.92
C GLY A 31 -8.32 -10.60 41.43
N LEU A 32 -8.06 -9.65 40.51
CA LEU A 32 -8.28 -8.22 40.76
C LEU A 32 -9.72 -7.97 41.25
N SER A 33 -9.87 -7.12 42.27
CA SER A 33 -11.17 -6.61 42.73
C SER A 33 -11.89 -5.84 41.61
N LEU A 34 -13.20 -5.62 41.76
CA LEU A 34 -13.97 -4.84 40.79
C LEU A 34 -13.40 -3.42 40.61
N GLU A 35 -12.94 -2.79 41.70
CA GLU A 35 -12.35 -1.46 41.65
C GLU A 35 -11.02 -1.46 40.91
N GLU A 36 -10.12 -2.41 41.21
CA GLU A 36 -8.83 -2.52 40.53
C GLU A 36 -9.01 -2.82 39.03
N LYS A 37 -9.98 -3.69 38.67
CA LYS A 37 -10.35 -3.92 37.27
C LYS A 37 -10.85 -2.65 36.60
N PHE A 38 -11.75 -1.93 37.26
CA PHE A 38 -12.31 -0.68 36.74
C PHE A 38 -11.21 0.36 36.51
N GLN A 39 -10.32 0.60 37.48
CA GLN A 39 -9.22 1.55 37.35
C GLN A 39 -8.25 1.13 36.24
N LEU A 40 -7.91 -0.17 36.17
CA LEU A 40 -7.01 -0.68 35.13
C LEU A 40 -7.58 -0.48 33.73
N VAL A 41 -8.84 -0.86 33.50
CA VAL A 41 -9.53 -0.69 32.22
C VAL A 41 -9.74 0.78 31.90
N ARG A 42 -10.19 1.59 32.87
CA ARG A 42 -10.42 3.03 32.68
C ARG A 42 -9.15 3.78 32.31
N SER A 43 -7.98 3.34 32.81
CA SER A 43 -6.67 3.93 32.50
C SER A 43 -6.23 3.77 31.04
N VAL A 44 -6.91 2.92 30.26
CA VAL A 44 -6.63 2.71 28.82
C VAL A 44 -7.19 3.86 27.98
N GLY A 45 -8.34 4.40 28.37
CA GLY A 45 -9.03 5.46 27.65
C GLY A 45 -8.67 6.85 28.16
N GLU A 46 -8.56 7.80 27.26
CA GLU A 46 -8.65 9.22 27.58
C GLU A 46 -10.12 9.56 27.93
N GLU A 47 -11.06 9.09 27.11
CA GLU A 47 -12.51 9.24 27.30
C GLU A 47 -13.19 7.89 27.50
N CYS A 48 -14.19 7.85 28.40
CA CYS A 48 -15.04 6.68 28.62
C CYS A 48 -16.54 7.07 28.57
N ILE A 49 -17.30 6.50 27.63
CA ILE A 49 -18.75 6.71 27.48
C ILE A 49 -19.48 5.37 27.67
N GLN A 50 -20.07 5.07 28.84
CA GLN A 50 -20.01 5.83 30.10
C GLN A 50 -19.37 5.00 31.22
N GLU A 51 -18.73 5.67 32.17
CA GLU A 51 -18.00 5.02 33.27
C GLU A 51 -18.90 4.14 34.15
N GLU A 52 -20.14 4.58 34.44
CA GLU A 52 -21.11 3.76 35.17
C GLU A 52 -21.48 2.48 34.41
N GLU A 53 -21.65 2.57 33.09
CA GLU A 53 -21.93 1.40 32.23
C GLU A 53 -20.73 0.45 32.22
N LEU A 54 -19.50 0.97 32.19
CA LEU A 54 -18.27 0.18 32.28
C LEU A 54 -18.18 -0.57 33.62
N ARG A 55 -18.43 0.13 34.74
CA ARG A 55 -18.41 -0.48 36.07
C ARG A 55 -19.44 -1.61 36.19
N ASN A 56 -20.67 -1.35 35.74
CA ASN A 56 -21.74 -2.34 35.69
C ASN A 56 -21.40 -3.54 34.79
N LEU A 57 -20.73 -3.31 33.66
CA LEU A 57 -20.30 -4.36 32.75
C LEU A 57 -19.25 -5.27 33.42
N LEU A 58 -18.24 -4.68 34.05
CA LEU A 58 -17.16 -5.42 34.71
C LEU A 58 -17.65 -6.22 35.93
N GLU A 59 -18.70 -5.74 36.60
CA GLU A 59 -19.36 -6.48 37.69
C GLU A 59 -20.14 -7.69 37.16
N LYS A 60 -20.88 -7.51 36.05
CA LYS A 60 -21.89 -8.50 35.59
C LYS A 60 -21.36 -9.48 34.55
N LYS A 61 -20.32 -9.12 33.79
CA LYS A 61 -19.77 -9.94 32.70
C LYS A 61 -18.31 -10.31 33.02
N PRO A 62 -18.02 -11.59 33.31
CA PRO A 62 -16.67 -12.04 33.69
C PRO A 62 -15.60 -11.82 32.62
N ASN A 63 -15.96 -11.99 31.34
CA ASN A 63 -15.05 -11.79 30.20
C ASN A 63 -15.69 -10.83 29.18
N PRO A 64 -15.62 -9.51 29.41
CA PRO A 64 -16.08 -8.53 28.43
C PRO A 64 -15.24 -8.58 27.15
N ILE A 65 -15.88 -8.37 26.00
CA ILE A 65 -15.25 -8.36 24.68
C ILE A 65 -14.91 -6.92 24.33
N CYS A 66 -13.62 -6.65 24.21
CA CYS A 66 -13.08 -5.42 23.63
C CYS A 66 -12.75 -5.66 22.16
N TYR A 67 -12.83 -4.63 21.32
CA TYR A 67 -12.23 -4.70 19.99
C TYR A 67 -11.56 -3.39 19.58
N ASP A 68 -10.56 -3.54 18.70
CA ASP A 68 -9.96 -2.43 17.94
C ASP A 68 -9.71 -2.87 16.50
N GLY A 69 -9.87 -1.95 15.54
CA GLY A 69 -9.78 -2.21 14.12
C GLY A 69 -8.64 -1.47 13.44
N PHE A 70 -7.92 -2.16 12.55
CA PHE A 70 -6.75 -1.61 11.87
C PHE A 70 -6.84 -1.82 10.37
N GLU A 71 -6.80 -0.73 9.61
CA GLU A 71 -6.58 -0.78 8.16
C GLU A 71 -5.13 -1.20 7.86
N PRO A 72 -4.89 -2.33 7.15
CA PRO A 72 -3.55 -2.71 6.72
C PRO A 72 -3.05 -1.83 5.57
N SER A 73 -2.50 -0.68 5.94
CA SER A 73 -2.23 0.44 5.03
C SER A 73 -0.75 0.80 4.87
N GLY A 74 0.17 0.00 5.40
CA GLY A 74 1.61 0.14 5.25
C GLY A 74 2.36 -0.22 6.51
N ARG A 75 3.55 0.36 6.68
CA ARG A 75 4.37 0.19 7.88
C ARG A 75 3.59 0.59 9.14
N MET A 76 3.83 -0.11 10.25
CA MET A 76 3.17 0.15 11.53
C MET A 76 3.96 1.19 12.32
N HIS A 77 3.31 2.27 12.75
CA HIS A 77 3.93 3.23 13.66
C HIS A 77 3.78 2.81 15.13
N ILE A 78 4.57 3.42 16.01
CA ILE A 78 4.73 2.96 17.40
C ILE A 78 3.43 2.97 18.23
N ALA A 79 2.51 3.90 17.97
CA ALA A 79 1.20 3.89 18.63
C ALA A 79 0.35 2.67 18.26
N GLN A 80 0.39 2.22 16.99
CA GLN A 80 -0.31 1.01 16.55
C GLN A 80 0.32 -0.27 17.11
N GLY A 81 1.63 -0.26 17.38
CA GLY A 81 2.35 -1.42 17.93
C GLY A 81 2.44 -1.40 19.46
N VAL A 82 3.37 -0.62 19.99
CA VAL A 82 3.71 -0.61 21.43
C VAL A 82 2.55 -0.11 22.29
N MET A 83 2.00 1.08 22.00
CA MET A 83 0.91 1.64 22.82
C MET A 83 -0.32 0.73 22.79
N LYS A 84 -0.61 0.12 21.63
CA LYS A 84 -1.67 -0.89 21.52
C LYS A 84 -1.38 -2.11 22.37
N ALA A 85 -0.17 -2.68 22.31
CA ALA A 85 0.20 -3.82 23.14
C ALA A 85 0.07 -3.52 24.64
N ILE A 86 0.49 -2.33 25.10
CA ILE A 86 0.29 -1.88 26.49
C ILE A 86 -1.21 -1.91 26.86
N ASN A 87 -2.05 -1.30 26.02
CA ASN A 87 -3.49 -1.23 26.26
C ASN A 87 -4.15 -2.61 26.25
N VAL A 88 -3.84 -3.46 25.27
CA VAL A 88 -4.33 -4.84 25.21
C VAL A 88 -3.89 -5.65 26.44
N ASN A 89 -2.64 -5.50 26.87
CA ASN A 89 -2.13 -6.20 28.04
C ASN A 89 -2.85 -5.78 29.33
N LYS A 90 -3.21 -4.51 29.48
CA LYS A 90 -4.05 -4.04 30.60
C LYS A 90 -5.45 -4.66 30.56
N LEU A 91 -6.11 -4.66 29.40
CA LEU A 91 -7.46 -5.19 29.24
C LEU A 91 -7.52 -6.70 29.51
N THR A 92 -6.59 -7.46 28.92
CA THR A 92 -6.49 -8.92 29.12
C THR A 92 -6.20 -9.27 30.58
N SER A 93 -5.32 -8.51 31.24
CA SER A 93 -5.04 -8.67 32.68
C SER A 93 -6.25 -8.32 33.57
N ALA A 94 -7.14 -7.42 33.12
CA ALA A 94 -8.41 -7.13 33.79
C ALA A 94 -9.50 -8.21 33.54
N GLY A 95 -9.22 -9.19 32.68
CA GLY A 95 -10.13 -10.30 32.37
C GLY A 95 -10.84 -10.19 31.02
N CYS A 96 -10.63 -9.12 30.26
CA CYS A 96 -11.27 -8.92 28.96
C CYS A 96 -10.69 -9.85 27.87
N THR A 97 -11.54 -10.23 26.92
CA THR A 97 -11.12 -10.78 25.62
C THR A 97 -10.96 -9.62 24.64
N VAL A 98 -9.86 -9.57 23.89
CA VAL A 98 -9.60 -8.48 22.93
C VAL A 98 -9.60 -9.04 21.51
N LYS A 99 -10.46 -8.50 20.66
CA LYS A 99 -10.50 -8.81 19.22
C LYS A 99 -9.74 -7.74 18.45
N ILE A 100 -8.68 -8.14 17.76
CA ILE A 100 -7.95 -7.30 16.82
C ILE A 100 -8.54 -7.55 15.43
N TRP A 101 -9.28 -6.56 14.94
CA TRP A 101 -9.96 -6.61 13.65
C TRP A 101 -9.02 -6.13 12.54
N ILE A 102 -8.54 -7.08 11.74
CA ILE A 102 -7.72 -6.82 10.56
C ILE A 102 -8.67 -6.39 9.43
N ALA A 103 -8.84 -5.08 9.30
CA ALA A 103 -9.86 -4.45 8.48
C ALA A 103 -9.42 -4.37 7.01
N ASP A 104 -9.20 -5.51 6.37
CA ASP A 104 -8.69 -5.62 5.01
C ASP A 104 -9.66 -5.11 3.93
N TRP A 105 -10.96 -5.41 4.05
CA TRP A 105 -11.97 -4.78 3.18
C TRP A 105 -12.09 -3.28 3.42
N PHE A 106 -11.97 -2.83 4.65
CA PHE A 106 -12.00 -1.41 4.98
C PHE A 106 -10.82 -0.66 4.35
N ALA A 107 -9.61 -1.21 4.46
CA ALA A 107 -8.44 -0.69 3.77
C ALA A 107 -8.64 -0.64 2.24
N GLN A 108 -9.31 -1.64 1.66
CA GLN A 108 -9.64 -1.65 0.23
C GLN A 108 -10.65 -0.55 -0.12
N LEU A 109 -11.73 -0.42 0.65
CA LEU A 109 -12.76 0.62 0.48
C LEU A 109 -12.18 2.05 0.62
N ASN A 110 -11.13 2.21 1.41
CA ASN A 110 -10.40 3.47 1.57
C ASN A 110 -9.18 3.59 0.64
N ASN A 111 -9.12 2.77 -0.41
CA ASN A 111 -8.09 2.74 -1.45
C ASN A 111 -6.64 2.66 -0.92
N LYS A 112 -6.42 1.98 0.20
CA LYS A 112 -5.07 1.72 0.70
C LYS A 112 -4.37 0.70 -0.21
N MET A 113 -3.07 0.85 -0.39
CA MET A 113 -2.28 -0.01 -1.30
C MET A 113 -2.82 -0.05 -2.74
N GLY A 114 -3.47 1.03 -3.19
CA GLY A 114 -4.13 1.11 -4.50
C GLY A 114 -5.34 0.17 -4.63
N GLY A 115 -5.98 -0.21 -3.53
CA GLY A 115 -7.12 -1.13 -3.52
C GLY A 115 -6.75 -2.60 -3.75
N ASP A 116 -5.45 -2.93 -3.80
CA ASP A 116 -4.95 -4.29 -3.99
C ASP A 116 -5.09 -5.10 -2.69
N LEU A 117 -6.14 -5.92 -2.62
CA LEU A 117 -6.45 -6.74 -1.47
C LEU A 117 -5.33 -7.72 -1.09
N LYS A 118 -4.54 -8.21 -2.05
CA LYS A 118 -3.43 -9.13 -1.75
C LYS A 118 -2.30 -8.40 -1.04
N LYS A 119 -2.00 -7.16 -1.46
CA LYS A 119 -1.02 -6.31 -0.75
C LYS A 119 -1.52 -5.95 0.64
N ILE A 120 -2.79 -5.56 0.76
CA ILE A 120 -3.43 -5.26 2.05
C ILE A 120 -3.32 -6.47 3.00
N GLN A 121 -3.68 -7.67 2.54
CA GLN A 121 -3.58 -8.87 3.36
C GLN A 121 -2.14 -9.24 3.72
N THR A 122 -1.19 -8.94 2.84
CA THR A 122 0.24 -9.11 3.15
C THR A 122 0.68 -8.15 4.25
N VAL A 123 0.24 -6.89 4.19
CA VAL A 123 0.45 -5.92 5.27
C VAL A 123 -0.20 -6.40 6.56
N GLY A 124 -1.43 -6.92 6.52
CA GLY A 124 -2.14 -7.41 7.70
C GLY A 124 -1.38 -8.52 8.43
N ARG A 125 -0.78 -9.47 7.69
CA ARG A 125 0.11 -10.50 8.26
C ARG A 125 1.35 -9.89 8.90
N TYR A 126 1.97 -8.90 8.24
CA TYR A 126 3.09 -8.16 8.82
C TYR A 126 2.70 -7.44 10.12
N LEU A 127 1.49 -6.86 10.22
CA LEU A 127 1.02 -6.22 11.46
C LEU A 127 0.88 -7.24 12.60
N ILE A 128 0.31 -8.41 12.31
CA ILE A 128 0.16 -9.51 13.28
C ILE A 128 1.52 -9.94 13.84
N GLU A 129 2.53 -10.11 12.98
CA GLU A 129 3.88 -10.50 13.41
C GLU A 129 4.52 -9.45 14.33
N ILE A 130 4.27 -8.15 14.11
CA ILE A 130 4.72 -7.09 15.03
C ILE A 130 4.08 -7.23 16.41
N TRP A 131 2.75 -7.41 16.49
CA TRP A 131 2.08 -7.52 17.78
C TRP A 131 2.53 -8.75 18.58
N LYS A 132 2.79 -9.86 17.90
CA LYS A 132 3.40 -11.05 18.52
C LYS A 132 4.80 -10.74 19.06
N ALA A 133 5.64 -10.08 18.26
CA ALA A 133 7.04 -9.83 18.60
C ALA A 133 7.23 -8.76 19.70
N VAL A 134 6.37 -7.73 19.73
CA VAL A 134 6.51 -6.63 20.71
C VAL A 134 6.13 -7.06 22.13
N GLY A 135 5.46 -8.20 22.33
CA GLY A 135 5.07 -8.69 23.67
C GLY A 135 3.61 -8.43 24.03
N MET A 136 2.71 -8.43 23.05
CA MET A 136 1.27 -8.54 23.32
C MET A 136 0.96 -9.91 23.93
N LYS A 137 0.21 -9.95 25.04
CA LYS A 137 -0.26 -11.18 25.67
C LYS A 137 -1.41 -11.76 24.86
N LEU A 138 -1.19 -12.91 24.23
CA LEU A 138 -2.09 -13.46 23.21
C LEU A 138 -3.16 -14.42 23.76
N ASP A 139 -3.09 -14.79 25.03
CA ASP A 139 -3.97 -15.78 25.66
C ASP A 139 -5.46 -15.43 25.54
N LYS A 140 -5.78 -14.14 25.55
CA LYS A 140 -7.14 -13.60 25.38
C LYS A 140 -7.29 -12.69 24.17
N VAL A 141 -6.43 -12.84 23.16
CA VAL A 141 -6.45 -12.03 21.94
C VAL A 141 -6.85 -12.87 20.73
N GLU A 142 -7.81 -12.37 19.95
CA GLU A 142 -8.26 -12.98 18.70
C GLU A 142 -7.92 -12.04 17.53
N PHE A 143 -7.13 -12.51 16.57
CA PHE A 143 -6.92 -11.80 15.30
C PHE A 143 -7.97 -12.26 14.29
N LEU A 144 -8.81 -11.34 13.84
CA LEU A 144 -9.95 -11.64 12.97
C LEU A 144 -9.84 -10.82 11.67
N TRP A 145 -10.00 -11.47 10.53
CA TRP A 145 -9.93 -10.82 9.22
C TRP A 145 -11.32 -10.38 8.78
N SER A 146 -11.47 -9.11 8.38
CA SER A 146 -12.79 -8.57 8.05
C SER A 146 -13.44 -9.30 6.87
N SER A 147 -12.67 -9.55 5.82
CA SER A 147 -13.16 -10.29 4.65
C SER A 147 -13.57 -11.72 5.00
N GLU A 148 -12.81 -12.45 5.82
CA GLU A 148 -13.10 -13.84 6.18
C GLU A 148 -14.36 -13.93 7.05
N GLU A 149 -14.42 -13.14 8.12
CA GLU A 149 -15.51 -13.17 9.08
C GLU A 149 -16.83 -12.69 8.46
N ILE A 150 -16.80 -11.61 7.68
CA ILE A 150 -18.00 -11.10 7.01
C ILE A 150 -18.48 -12.10 5.95
N ASN A 151 -17.60 -12.70 5.16
CA ASN A 151 -18.04 -13.72 4.19
C ASN A 151 -18.61 -14.96 4.89
N GLY A 152 -17.99 -15.42 5.98
CA GLY A 152 -18.44 -16.58 6.73
C GLY A 152 -19.85 -16.41 7.33
N ARG A 153 -20.25 -15.17 7.65
CA ARG A 153 -21.56 -14.84 8.23
C ARG A 153 -22.24 -13.69 7.50
N ALA A 154 -22.17 -13.69 6.16
CA ALA A 154 -22.66 -12.61 5.31
C ALA A 154 -24.17 -12.32 5.49
N HIS A 155 -24.94 -13.38 5.76
CA HIS A 155 -26.38 -13.31 6.02
C HIS A 155 -26.73 -12.59 7.34
N GLU A 156 -25.79 -12.51 8.30
CA GLU A 156 -25.95 -11.73 9.53
C GLU A 156 -25.47 -10.29 9.32
N TYR A 157 -24.34 -10.12 8.62
CA TYR A 157 -23.62 -8.85 8.53
C TYR A 157 -24.30 -7.83 7.61
N TRP A 158 -24.59 -8.21 6.37
CA TRP A 158 -25.08 -7.24 5.38
C TRP A 158 -26.48 -6.69 5.69
N PRO A 159 -27.44 -7.49 6.22
CA PRO A 159 -28.71 -6.91 6.69
C PRO A 159 -28.52 -5.87 7.79
N LEU A 160 -27.55 -6.07 8.69
CA LEU A 160 -27.22 -5.09 9.73
C LEU A 160 -26.66 -3.80 9.13
N VAL A 161 -25.72 -3.89 8.18
CA VAL A 161 -25.19 -2.71 7.45
C VAL A 161 -26.32 -1.93 6.78
N MET A 162 -27.23 -2.63 6.09
CA MET A 162 -28.37 -2.00 5.42
C MET A 162 -29.37 -1.39 6.41
N ASP A 163 -29.58 -2.02 7.56
CA ASP A 163 -30.44 -1.49 8.62
C ASP A 163 -29.88 -0.21 9.25
N ILE A 164 -28.55 -0.15 9.44
CA ILE A 164 -27.85 1.06 9.90
C ILE A 164 -27.98 2.16 8.85
N ALA A 165 -27.72 1.84 7.58
CA ALA A 165 -27.78 2.80 6.48
C ALA A 165 -29.18 3.41 6.32
N ARG A 166 -30.24 2.59 6.31
CA ARG A 166 -31.62 3.08 6.11
C ARG A 166 -32.17 3.93 7.27
N ARG A 167 -31.56 3.86 8.46
CA ARG A 167 -31.97 4.62 9.65
C ARG A 167 -31.21 5.93 9.82
N ASN A 168 -30.15 6.14 9.05
CA ASN A 168 -29.30 7.32 9.15
C ASN A 168 -29.41 8.18 7.90
N THR A 169 -29.36 9.49 8.09
CA THR A 169 -29.28 10.42 6.96
C THR A 169 -27.88 10.39 6.36
N LEU A 170 -27.77 10.64 5.05
CA LEU A 170 -26.47 10.71 4.39
C LEU A 170 -25.52 11.75 5.05
N PRO A 171 -25.96 12.96 5.44
CA PRO A 171 -25.10 13.89 6.19
C PRO A 171 -24.58 13.32 7.52
N ARG A 172 -25.38 12.51 8.23
CA ARG A 172 -24.95 11.87 9.49
C ARG A 172 -23.82 10.86 9.25
N ILE A 173 -23.88 10.13 8.13
CA ILE A 173 -22.84 9.19 7.72
C ILE A 173 -21.57 9.93 7.24
N ILE A 174 -21.72 10.98 6.43
CA ILE A 174 -20.60 11.81 5.96
C ILE A 174 -19.83 12.44 7.13
N ARG A 175 -20.51 12.84 8.22
CA ARG A 175 -19.85 13.33 9.44
C ARG A 175 -18.87 12.33 10.06
N CYS A 176 -19.05 11.03 9.82
CA CYS A 176 -18.14 9.99 10.27
C CYS A 176 -16.92 9.80 9.35
N SER A 177 -16.78 10.55 8.25
CA SER A 177 -15.67 10.40 7.29
C SER A 177 -14.26 10.52 7.90
N GLN A 178 -14.12 11.25 9.01
CA GLN A 178 -12.86 11.41 9.73
C GLN A 178 -12.28 10.09 10.25
N ILE A 179 -13.11 9.08 10.50
CA ILE A 179 -12.65 7.76 10.99
C ILE A 179 -11.74 7.04 9.98
N MET A 180 -11.85 7.39 8.70
CA MET A 180 -11.02 6.87 7.60
C MET A 180 -10.00 7.92 7.09
N GLY A 181 -9.79 9.00 7.85
CA GLY A 181 -8.85 10.07 7.52
C GLY A 181 -9.30 10.98 6.38
N ARG A 182 -10.62 11.11 6.17
CA ARG A 182 -11.24 11.99 5.15
C ARG A 182 -12.00 13.14 5.82
N ASN A 183 -12.22 14.22 5.08
CA ASN A 183 -13.05 15.34 5.53
C ASN A 183 -14.47 15.25 4.96
N GLU A 184 -15.42 15.92 5.61
CA GLU A 184 -16.83 15.96 5.19
C GLU A 184 -17.02 16.65 3.82
N THR A 185 -16.06 17.49 3.42
CA THR A 185 -16.05 18.24 2.16
C THR A 185 -15.29 17.54 1.03
N ASP A 186 -14.63 16.42 1.31
CA ASP A 186 -13.91 15.67 0.29
C ASP A 186 -14.92 15.04 -0.69
N GLU A 187 -14.47 14.79 -1.93
CA GLU A 187 -15.23 13.96 -2.86
C GLU A 187 -15.15 12.50 -2.41
N LEU A 188 -16.27 12.00 -1.88
CA LEU A 188 -16.36 10.64 -1.34
C LEU A 188 -16.96 9.68 -2.37
N THR A 189 -16.31 8.54 -2.56
CA THR A 189 -16.88 7.42 -3.31
C THR A 189 -18.04 6.78 -2.54
N ALA A 190 -18.92 6.05 -3.24
CA ALA A 190 -19.99 5.30 -2.57
C ALA A 190 -19.45 4.30 -1.53
N ALA A 191 -18.30 3.67 -1.81
CA ALA A 191 -17.60 2.79 -0.87
C ALA A 191 -17.29 3.48 0.47
N GLN A 192 -16.89 4.75 0.42
CA GLN A 192 -16.57 5.55 1.60
C GLN A 192 -17.82 6.00 2.37
N ILE A 193 -19.00 5.98 1.75
CA ILE A 193 -20.28 6.14 2.47
C ILE A 193 -20.66 4.84 3.19
N PHE A 194 -20.40 3.67 2.59
CA PHE A 194 -20.65 2.39 3.25
C PHE A 194 -19.67 2.09 4.38
N TYR A 195 -18.44 2.61 4.32
CA TYR A 195 -17.40 2.37 5.32
C TYR A 195 -17.89 2.65 6.77
N PRO A 196 -18.44 3.84 7.12
CA PRO A 196 -18.95 4.06 8.48
C PRO A 196 -20.13 3.16 8.86
N CYS A 197 -20.99 2.79 7.91
CA CYS A 197 -22.09 1.85 8.16
C CYS A 197 -21.56 0.45 8.50
N MET A 198 -20.53 0.00 7.79
CA MET A 198 -19.85 -1.27 8.04
C MET A 198 -19.12 -1.27 9.39
N GLN A 199 -18.37 -0.22 9.71
CA GLN A 199 -17.67 -0.15 11.00
C GLN A 199 -18.65 -0.05 12.19
N CYS A 200 -19.81 0.60 12.00
CA CYS A 200 -20.90 0.55 12.98
C CYS A 200 -21.46 -0.87 13.14
N ALA A 201 -21.63 -1.60 12.03
CA ALA A 201 -22.09 -2.99 12.06
C ALA A 201 -21.09 -3.93 12.77
N ASP A 202 -19.78 -3.73 12.59
CA ASP A 202 -18.71 -4.53 13.21
C ASP A 202 -18.88 -4.62 14.73
N ILE A 203 -19.25 -3.51 15.38
CA ILE A 203 -19.44 -3.45 16.84
C ILE A 203 -20.43 -4.51 17.31
N PHE A 204 -21.55 -4.66 16.61
CA PHE A 204 -22.59 -5.62 16.95
C PHE A 204 -22.26 -7.03 16.46
N PHE A 205 -21.68 -7.13 15.27
CA PHE A 205 -21.30 -8.39 14.64
C PHE A 205 -20.20 -9.14 15.42
N LEU A 206 -19.22 -8.40 15.94
CA LEU A 206 -18.17 -8.90 16.81
C LEU A 206 -18.64 -9.12 18.26
N LYS A 207 -19.86 -8.65 18.58
CA LYS A 207 -20.45 -8.66 19.93
C LYS A 207 -19.57 -7.92 20.94
N ALA A 208 -18.96 -6.81 20.51
CA ALA A 208 -18.12 -6.00 21.38
C ALA A 208 -18.97 -5.34 22.48
N ASP A 209 -18.51 -5.46 23.72
CA ASP A 209 -19.04 -4.68 24.83
C ASP A 209 -18.28 -3.36 24.97
N ILE A 210 -16.98 -3.34 24.63
CA ILE A 210 -16.11 -2.17 24.72
C ILE A 210 -15.48 -1.89 23.34
N CYS A 211 -15.77 -0.72 22.78
CA CYS A 211 -15.09 -0.18 21.60
C CYS A 211 -13.79 0.51 22.07
N GLN A 212 -12.65 -0.15 21.94
CA GLN A 212 -11.34 0.35 22.40
C GLN A 212 -10.50 0.89 21.23
N LEU A 213 -10.98 1.97 20.62
CA LEU A 213 -10.34 2.59 19.44
C LEU A 213 -9.75 3.96 19.81
N GLY A 214 -9.08 4.63 18.86
CA GLY A 214 -8.55 5.98 19.06
C GLY A 214 -9.65 7.03 19.17
N MET A 215 -9.33 8.21 19.71
CA MET A 215 -10.27 9.35 19.78
C MET A 215 -10.82 9.76 18.40
N ASP A 216 -10.07 9.53 17.32
CA ASP A 216 -10.49 9.78 15.94
C ASP A 216 -11.65 8.86 15.48
N GLN A 217 -11.82 7.71 16.12
CA GLN A 217 -12.89 6.74 15.82
C GLN A 217 -14.19 7.03 16.61
N ARG A 218 -14.19 8.05 17.48
CA ARG A 218 -15.31 8.35 18.40
C ARG A 218 -16.65 8.53 17.67
N LYS A 219 -16.68 9.20 16.51
CA LYS A 219 -17.93 9.54 15.82
C LYS A 219 -18.74 8.32 15.38
N VAL A 220 -18.09 7.24 14.93
CA VAL A 220 -18.78 6.00 14.55
C VAL A 220 -19.17 5.17 15.77
N ASN A 221 -18.39 5.24 16.85
CA ASN A 221 -18.77 4.60 18.12
C ASN A 221 -20.03 5.27 18.72
N VAL A 222 -20.14 6.60 18.62
CA VAL A 222 -21.37 7.32 19.00
C VAL A 222 -22.54 6.95 18.08
N LEU A 223 -22.30 6.81 16.76
CA LEU A 223 -23.31 6.31 15.81
C LEU A 223 -23.87 4.95 16.23
N ALA A 224 -23.03 4.04 16.73
CA ALA A 224 -23.50 2.75 17.24
C ALA A 224 -24.37 2.87 18.50
N ARG A 225 -24.06 3.81 19.40
CA ARG A 225 -24.90 4.08 20.58
C ARG A 225 -26.24 4.74 20.21
N GLU A 226 -26.25 5.59 19.19
CA GLU A 226 -27.47 6.16 18.58
C GLU A 226 -28.32 5.03 17.99
N TYR A 227 -27.72 4.17 17.16
CA TYR A 227 -28.39 3.01 16.57
C TYR A 227 -29.03 2.09 17.61
N CYS A 228 -28.34 1.81 18.74
CA CYS A 228 -28.94 1.07 19.86
C CYS A 228 -30.24 1.70 20.38
N THR A 229 -30.33 3.03 20.39
CA THR A 229 -31.53 3.75 20.82
C THR A 229 -32.67 3.52 19.84
N ASP A 230 -32.39 3.59 18.54
CA ASP A 230 -33.38 3.40 17.47
C ASP A 230 -33.96 1.98 17.43
N ILE A 231 -33.14 0.98 17.73
CA ILE A 231 -33.56 -0.43 17.81
C ILE A 231 -34.00 -0.84 19.22
N LYS A 232 -34.06 0.10 20.18
CA LYS A 232 -34.44 -0.13 21.58
C LYS A 232 -33.59 -1.19 22.29
N ARG A 233 -32.31 -1.30 21.91
CA ARG A 233 -31.33 -2.16 22.57
C ARG A 233 -30.83 -1.48 23.84
N LYS A 234 -31.07 -2.13 24.99
CA LYS A 234 -30.66 -1.62 26.31
C LYS A 234 -29.14 -1.58 26.49
N ASN A 235 -28.47 -2.67 26.12
CA ASN A 235 -27.02 -2.80 26.30
C ASN A 235 -26.29 -2.09 25.16
N LYS A 236 -25.87 -0.86 25.42
CA LYS A 236 -25.05 -0.05 24.52
C LYS A 236 -23.57 -0.43 24.67
N PRO A 237 -22.78 -0.38 23.59
CA PRO A 237 -21.33 -0.56 23.69
C PRO A 237 -20.69 0.61 24.46
N ILE A 238 -19.79 0.29 25.38
CA ILE A 238 -18.95 1.27 26.07
C ILE A 238 -17.93 1.80 25.07
N ILE A 239 -17.77 3.11 24.98
CA ILE A 239 -16.70 3.73 24.17
C ILE A 239 -15.54 4.02 25.10
N LEU A 240 -14.39 3.40 24.86
CA LEU A 240 -13.17 3.59 25.66
C LEU A 240 -12.05 4.08 24.72
N SER A 241 -12.11 5.37 24.38
CA SER A 241 -11.27 5.99 23.37
C SER A 241 -9.89 6.30 23.94
N HIS A 242 -8.82 5.79 23.33
CA HIS A 242 -7.45 6.07 23.78
C HIS A 242 -6.87 7.34 23.15
N HIS A 243 -5.87 7.89 23.84
CA HIS A 243 -5.15 9.09 23.45
C HIS A 243 -4.47 8.96 22.07
N MET A 244 -4.46 10.03 21.29
CA MET A 244 -3.80 10.08 19.98
C MET A 244 -2.36 10.51 20.17
N LEU A 245 -1.41 9.58 20.02
CA LEU A 245 0.00 9.92 20.17
C LEU A 245 0.47 10.85 19.03
N PRO A 246 1.09 12.01 19.35
CA PRO A 246 1.43 13.03 18.38
C PRO A 246 2.59 12.61 17.46
N GLY A 247 2.69 13.31 16.33
CA GLY A 247 3.87 13.26 15.49
C GLY A 247 5.06 13.96 16.16
N LEU A 248 6.28 13.61 15.77
CA LEU A 248 7.49 14.17 16.38
C LEU A 248 7.73 15.65 16.03
N GLN A 249 7.03 16.22 15.06
CA GLN A 249 7.20 17.62 14.66
C GLN A 249 6.16 18.54 15.34
N GLN A 250 6.47 19.83 15.42
CA GLN A 250 5.59 20.83 16.04
C GLN A 250 4.22 20.88 15.34
N GLY A 251 3.14 20.93 16.14
CA GLY A 251 1.76 21.07 15.63
C GLY A 251 1.15 19.81 15.05
N GLN A 252 1.85 18.67 15.08
CA GLN A 252 1.30 17.39 14.61
C GLN A 252 0.55 16.66 15.73
N GLU A 253 -0.76 16.91 15.81
CA GLU A 253 -1.65 16.30 16.82
C GLU A 253 -1.72 14.76 16.74
N LYS A 254 -1.36 14.16 15.60
CA LYS A 254 -1.27 12.71 15.45
C LYS A 254 -0.16 12.30 14.48
N MET A 255 0.44 11.14 14.71
CA MET A 255 1.37 10.54 13.73
C MET A 255 0.70 10.29 12.39
N SER A 256 1.45 10.52 11.31
CA SER A 256 1.00 10.30 9.94
C SER A 256 2.00 9.45 9.16
N LYS A 257 1.48 8.46 8.43
CA LYS A 257 2.30 7.64 7.52
C LYS A 257 2.85 8.45 6.33
N SER A 258 2.22 9.59 6.01
CA SER A 258 2.63 10.47 4.91
C SER A 258 3.89 11.29 5.22
N ASP A 259 4.25 11.44 6.51
CA ASP A 259 5.52 12.02 6.93
C ASP A 259 6.34 10.95 7.70
N PRO A 260 7.14 10.14 7.00
CA PRO A 260 7.97 9.12 7.62
C PRO A 260 9.00 9.67 8.62
N SER A 261 9.34 10.96 8.52
CA SER A 261 10.32 11.59 9.39
C SER A 261 9.74 11.95 10.77
N SER A 262 8.42 12.12 10.85
CA SER A 262 7.72 12.46 12.09
C SER A 262 7.11 11.25 12.82
N SER A 263 7.17 10.07 12.21
CA SER A 263 6.63 8.83 12.81
C SER A 263 7.75 7.82 13.07
N ILE A 264 7.76 7.21 14.26
CA ILE A 264 8.62 6.06 14.56
C ILE A 264 7.89 4.79 14.13
N PHE A 265 8.52 4.00 13.26
CA PHE A 265 8.00 2.71 12.84
C PHE A 265 8.55 1.59 13.72
N MET A 266 7.78 0.51 13.84
CA MET A 266 8.06 -0.61 14.75
C MET A 266 9.38 -1.34 14.44
N GLU A 267 9.82 -1.28 13.19
CA GLU A 267 11.07 -1.88 12.72
C GLU A 267 12.10 -0.85 12.21
N ASP A 268 11.99 0.40 12.64
CA ASP A 268 13.07 1.37 12.42
C ASP A 268 14.34 0.89 13.13
N GLU A 269 15.50 1.01 12.47
CA GLU A 269 16.78 0.66 13.07
C GLU A 269 17.14 1.64 14.19
N GLU A 270 18.09 1.27 15.04
CA GLU A 270 18.49 2.11 16.18
C GLU A 270 18.90 3.52 15.74
N GLY A 271 19.67 3.62 14.63
CA GLY A 271 20.09 4.89 14.06
C GLY A 271 18.93 5.75 13.57
N ASP A 272 17.87 5.14 13.02
CA ASP A 272 16.68 5.86 12.55
C ASP A 272 15.90 6.47 13.71
N VAL A 273 15.67 5.69 14.77
CA VAL A 273 15.01 6.16 16.00
C VAL A 273 15.79 7.31 16.62
N ASN A 274 17.11 7.15 16.77
CA ASN A 274 17.99 8.17 17.32
C ASN A 274 17.93 9.47 16.50
N SER A 275 17.95 9.35 15.16
CA SER A 275 17.88 10.50 14.25
C SER A 275 16.55 11.24 14.34
N LYS A 276 15.43 10.50 14.39
CA LYS A 276 14.08 11.05 14.50
C LYS A 276 13.86 11.76 15.84
N ILE A 277 14.20 11.13 16.96
CA ILE A 277 14.08 11.75 18.29
C ILE A 277 15.00 12.96 18.44
N LYS A 278 16.22 12.91 17.89
CA LYS A 278 17.13 14.07 17.88
C LYS A 278 16.47 15.29 17.23
N LYS A 279 15.75 15.09 16.11
CA LYS A 279 15.04 16.13 15.35
C LYS A 279 13.65 16.48 15.90
N ALA A 280 13.12 15.70 16.83
CA ALA A 280 11.78 15.92 17.37
C ALA A 280 11.64 17.29 18.04
N TYR A 281 10.43 17.85 17.98
CA TYR A 281 10.05 19.03 18.73
C TYR A 281 10.11 18.71 20.23
N CYS A 282 10.90 19.47 20.96
CA CYS A 282 11.09 19.31 22.41
C CYS A 282 11.61 20.64 22.98
N PRO A 283 10.76 21.67 23.02
CA PRO A 283 11.14 22.98 23.52
C PRO A 283 11.53 22.91 25.01
N PRO A 284 12.59 23.61 25.46
CA PRO A 284 12.95 23.65 26.87
C PRO A 284 11.82 24.28 27.70
N ASN A 285 11.59 23.77 28.90
CA ASN A 285 10.61 24.28 29.88
C ASN A 285 9.14 24.29 29.45
N ILE A 286 8.81 23.75 28.26
CA ILE A 286 7.44 23.70 27.74
C ILE A 286 6.98 22.24 27.66
N VAL A 287 5.96 21.92 28.45
CA VAL A 287 5.37 20.58 28.53
C VAL A 287 4.22 20.40 27.55
N GLU A 288 3.35 21.41 27.43
CA GLU A 288 2.18 21.35 26.57
C GLU A 288 2.59 21.18 25.08
N GLY A 289 1.99 20.19 24.42
CA GLY A 289 2.27 19.86 23.02
C GLY A 289 3.69 19.36 22.76
N ASN A 290 4.40 18.86 23.77
CA ASN A 290 5.75 18.32 23.63
C ASN A 290 5.71 16.81 23.34
N PRO A 291 5.93 16.37 22.09
CA PRO A 291 5.78 14.97 21.71
C PRO A 291 6.76 14.05 22.44
N CYS A 292 7.96 14.53 22.80
CA CYS A 292 8.91 13.70 23.55
C CYS A 292 8.36 13.33 24.94
N LEU A 293 7.72 14.29 25.63
CA LEU A 293 7.13 14.04 26.95
C LEU A 293 5.88 13.18 26.86
N GLU A 294 5.11 13.30 25.79
CA GLU A 294 3.96 12.41 25.54
C GLU A 294 4.39 10.97 25.29
N TYR A 295 5.48 10.74 24.56
CA TYR A 295 6.02 9.38 24.37
C TYR A 295 6.49 8.82 25.72
N ILE A 296 7.09 9.65 26.58
CA ILE A 296 7.47 9.22 27.93
C ILE A 296 6.22 8.84 28.75
N LYS A 297 5.18 9.67 28.72
CA LYS A 297 3.91 9.45 29.44
C LYS A 297 3.14 8.22 29.00
N TYR A 298 2.97 8.03 27.70
CA TYR A 298 2.06 7.03 27.14
C TYR A 298 2.75 5.74 26.69
N ILE A 299 4.09 5.76 26.53
CA ILE A 299 4.87 4.57 26.17
C ILE A 299 5.82 4.18 27.29
N ILE A 300 6.76 5.06 27.66
CA ILE A 300 7.89 4.67 28.50
C ILE A 300 7.47 4.35 29.93
N PHE A 301 6.67 5.22 30.57
CA PHE A 301 6.17 4.97 31.92
C PHE A 301 5.29 3.72 32.01
N PRO A 302 4.29 3.52 31.12
CA PRO A 302 3.48 2.30 31.16
C PRO A 302 4.27 1.02 30.83
N TRP A 303 5.41 1.13 30.11
CA TRP A 303 6.26 0.00 29.77
C TRP A 303 7.23 -0.40 30.89
N PHE A 304 7.99 0.57 31.42
CA PHE A 304 9.07 0.32 32.38
C PHE A 304 8.71 0.69 33.83
N GLY A 305 7.58 1.37 34.06
CA GLY A 305 7.19 1.92 35.36
C GLY A 305 8.06 3.10 35.82
N SER A 306 9.04 3.52 35.03
CA SER A 306 9.98 4.59 35.37
C SER A 306 10.70 5.10 34.12
N PHE A 307 11.32 6.27 34.22
CA PHE A 307 12.17 6.84 33.18
C PHE A 307 13.53 7.25 33.73
N GLU A 308 14.60 6.68 33.21
CA GLU A 308 15.96 6.96 33.65
C GLU A 308 16.70 7.89 32.68
N VAL A 309 17.20 9.00 33.19
CA VAL A 309 17.99 9.98 32.45
C VAL A 309 19.42 9.94 32.94
N VAL A 310 20.33 9.47 32.08
CA VAL A 310 21.77 9.38 32.35
C VAL A 310 22.43 10.69 31.94
N ARG A 311 23.05 11.40 32.88
CA ARG A 311 23.66 12.72 32.67
C ARG A 311 24.99 12.83 33.38
N LYS A 312 25.85 13.73 32.90
CA LYS A 312 27.09 14.09 33.60
C LYS A 312 26.77 14.70 34.97
N ALA A 313 27.69 14.58 35.93
CA ALA A 313 27.55 15.18 37.25
C ALA A 313 27.30 16.70 37.19
N GLU A 314 27.94 17.37 36.24
CA GLU A 314 27.79 18.81 35.95
C GLU A 314 26.36 19.21 35.53
N ASN A 315 25.58 18.26 34.99
CA ASN A 315 24.19 18.46 34.55
C ASN A 315 23.17 17.84 35.52
N GLY A 316 23.54 17.72 36.81
CA GLY A 316 22.66 17.19 37.86
C GLY A 316 22.69 15.67 38.03
N GLY A 317 23.59 14.96 37.33
CA GLY A 317 23.79 13.51 37.47
C GLY A 317 22.63 12.65 36.97
N ASN A 318 22.80 11.33 37.09
CA ASN A 318 21.76 10.36 36.72
C ASN A 318 20.54 10.54 37.62
N LYS A 319 19.35 10.60 37.02
CA LYS A 319 18.09 10.68 37.76
C LYS A 319 17.09 9.68 37.19
N LYS A 320 16.38 8.97 38.08
CA LYS A 320 15.30 8.04 37.73
C LYS A 320 13.98 8.64 38.19
N PHE A 321 13.12 8.96 37.25
CA PHE A 321 11.77 9.46 37.49
C PHE A 321 10.81 8.28 37.67
N THR A 322 10.02 8.32 38.74
CA THR A 322 9.01 7.28 39.01
C THR A 322 7.58 7.69 38.64
N SER A 323 7.37 8.97 38.33
CA SER A 323 6.08 9.46 37.83
C SER A 323 6.26 10.61 36.83
N MET A 324 5.22 10.90 36.05
CA MET A 324 5.24 12.03 35.12
C MET A 324 5.25 13.37 35.83
N GLU A 325 4.63 13.46 37.01
CA GLU A 325 4.57 14.69 37.81
C GLU A 325 5.97 15.12 38.23
N GLU A 326 6.81 14.19 38.68
CA GLU A 326 8.21 14.45 39.03
C GLU A 326 9.01 14.95 37.81
N LEU A 327 8.80 14.32 36.66
CA LEU A 327 9.48 14.70 35.41
C LEU A 327 9.07 16.09 34.94
N VAL A 328 7.77 16.39 34.99
CA VAL A 328 7.20 17.68 34.59
C VAL A 328 7.77 18.81 35.44
N VAL A 329 7.81 18.66 36.76
CA VAL A 329 8.39 19.67 37.68
C VAL A 329 9.84 19.97 37.33
N ASP A 330 10.66 18.94 37.10
CA ASP A 330 12.06 19.11 36.72
C ASP A 330 12.21 19.74 35.32
N TYR A 331 11.34 19.39 34.38
CA TYR A 331 11.39 19.91 33.02
C TYR A 331 10.96 21.38 32.93
N GLU A 332 9.86 21.75 33.60
CA GLU A 332 9.35 23.13 33.65
C GLU A 332 10.30 24.07 34.39
N SER A 333 10.91 23.60 35.49
CA SER A 333 11.91 24.39 36.24
C SER A 333 13.24 24.55 35.49
N GLY A 334 13.50 23.74 34.47
CA GLY A 334 14.76 23.72 33.71
C GLY A 334 15.85 22.86 34.33
N ALA A 335 15.55 22.14 35.42
CA ALA A 335 16.44 21.15 36.02
C ALA A 335 16.66 19.93 35.10
N LEU A 336 15.75 19.68 34.16
CA LEU A 336 15.86 18.66 33.12
C LEU A 336 15.80 19.30 31.73
N HIS A 337 16.88 19.17 30.96
CA HIS A 337 17.02 19.81 29.65
C HIS A 337 16.66 18.84 28.50
N PRO A 338 16.07 19.32 27.37
CA PRO A 338 15.77 18.50 26.19
C PRO A 338 16.96 17.66 25.67
N ALA A 339 18.18 18.19 25.80
CA ALA A 339 19.41 17.52 25.38
C ALA A 339 19.72 16.25 26.18
N ASP A 340 19.17 16.12 27.39
CA ASP A 340 19.27 14.92 28.23
C ASP A 340 18.06 13.98 28.02
N VAL A 341 16.87 14.56 27.86
CA VAL A 341 15.62 13.82 27.64
C VAL A 341 15.66 13.02 26.34
N LYS A 342 16.09 13.64 25.23
CA LYS A 342 16.09 13.01 23.91
C LYS A 342 16.96 11.74 23.82
N PRO A 343 18.23 11.74 24.30
CA PRO A 343 19.03 10.51 24.34
C PRO A 343 18.43 9.42 25.23
N ALA A 344 17.92 9.78 26.41
CA ALA A 344 17.28 8.84 27.32
C ALA A 344 16.02 8.21 26.71
N LEU A 345 15.18 9.02 26.07
CA LEU A 345 13.99 8.57 25.34
C LEU A 345 14.38 7.64 24.18
N SER A 346 15.39 8.01 23.39
CA SER A 346 15.85 7.18 22.27
C SER A 346 16.32 5.81 22.76
N LYS A 347 17.12 5.77 23.83
CA LYS A 347 17.59 4.52 24.45
C LYS A 347 16.41 3.64 24.89
N ALA A 348 15.44 4.22 25.61
CA ALA A 348 14.29 3.47 26.10
C ALA A 348 13.42 2.93 24.94
N LEU A 349 13.15 3.75 23.92
CA LEU A 349 12.41 3.31 22.72
C LEU A 349 13.13 2.19 21.98
N ASN A 350 14.46 2.28 21.82
CA ASN A 350 15.24 1.25 21.16
C ASN A 350 15.20 -0.09 21.92
N GLN A 351 15.19 -0.06 23.26
CA GLN A 351 15.01 -1.27 24.06
C GLN A 351 13.65 -1.91 23.84
N ILE A 352 12.57 -1.10 23.75
CA ILE A 352 11.21 -1.60 23.48
C ILE A 352 11.11 -2.22 22.08
N LEU A 353 11.75 -1.62 21.08
CA LEU A 353 11.67 -2.08 19.69
C LEU A 353 12.61 -3.25 19.37
N GLN A 354 13.59 -3.54 20.23
CA GLN A 354 14.59 -4.58 19.99
C GLN A 354 13.99 -5.98 19.71
N PRO A 355 13.00 -6.48 20.49
CA PRO A 355 12.38 -7.77 20.20
C PRO A 355 11.75 -7.85 18.80
N VAL A 356 11.18 -6.73 18.31
CA VAL A 356 10.60 -6.65 16.97
C VAL A 356 11.69 -6.74 15.91
N ARG A 357 12.80 -6.00 16.08
CA ARG A 357 13.95 -6.09 15.16
C ARG A 357 14.51 -7.49 15.12
N ASP A 358 14.69 -8.13 16.27
CA ASP A 358 15.22 -9.48 16.38
C ASP A 358 14.29 -10.49 15.68
N HIS A 359 12.97 -10.38 15.87
CA HIS A 359 11.98 -11.22 15.17
C HIS A 359 12.11 -11.12 13.65
N PHE A 360 12.08 -9.91 13.10
CA PHE A 360 12.18 -9.69 11.65
C PHE A 360 13.57 -9.98 11.07
N LYS A 361 14.59 -10.09 11.91
CA LYS A 361 15.94 -10.50 11.51
C LYS A 361 16.09 -12.02 11.48
N ASN A 362 15.53 -12.69 12.48
CA ASN A 362 15.79 -14.11 12.76
C ASN A 362 14.73 -15.05 12.18
N ASP A 363 13.47 -14.62 12.05
CA ASP A 363 12.43 -15.42 11.40
C ASP A 363 12.42 -15.18 9.87
N PRO A 364 12.69 -16.21 9.04
CA PRO A 364 12.75 -16.05 7.58
C PRO A 364 11.44 -15.57 6.95
N THR A 365 10.30 -15.99 7.50
CA THR A 365 8.97 -15.63 7.00
C THR A 365 8.65 -14.18 7.30
N ALA A 366 8.88 -13.76 8.55
CA ALA A 366 8.72 -12.37 8.96
C ALA A 366 9.66 -11.46 8.16
N LYS A 367 10.91 -11.86 7.98
CA LYS A 367 11.91 -11.12 7.19
C LYS A 367 11.45 -10.85 5.75
N GLU A 368 10.93 -11.87 5.05
CA GLU A 368 10.43 -11.71 3.68
C GLU A 368 9.15 -10.87 3.65
N LEU A 369 8.26 -11.02 4.64
CA LEU A 369 7.09 -10.14 4.79
C LEU A 369 7.50 -8.67 4.92
N LEU A 370 8.46 -8.36 5.80
CA LEU A 370 8.95 -7.00 5.97
C LEU A 370 9.57 -6.44 4.69
N LYS A 371 10.43 -7.22 4.03
CA LYS A 371 11.04 -6.83 2.75
C LYS A 371 9.97 -6.53 1.70
N THR A 372 8.93 -7.36 1.63
CA THR A 372 7.80 -7.19 0.71
C THR A 372 7.03 -5.90 1.02
N VAL A 373 6.68 -5.65 2.29
CA VAL A 373 5.95 -4.46 2.71
C VAL A 373 6.77 -3.18 2.48
N LYS A 374 8.08 -3.20 2.76
CA LYS A 374 8.98 -2.07 2.44
C LYS A 374 9.11 -1.80 0.93
N GLY A 375 8.89 -2.82 0.10
CA GLY A 375 8.88 -2.70 -1.36
C GLY A 375 7.59 -2.11 -1.94
N TYR A 376 6.50 -2.05 -1.17
CA TYR A 376 5.26 -1.43 -1.63
C TYR A 376 5.41 0.09 -1.69
N ARG A 377 5.28 0.64 -2.91
CA ARG A 377 5.18 2.09 -3.11
C ARG A 377 3.78 2.57 -2.73
N VAL A 378 3.72 3.66 -1.98
CA VAL A 378 2.49 4.43 -1.79
C VAL A 378 2.38 5.35 -3.00
N THR A 379 1.57 4.97 -3.99
CA THR A 379 1.19 5.86 -5.09
C THR A 379 0.05 6.76 -4.61
N SER A 380 0.12 8.06 -4.90
CA SER A 380 -0.97 9.00 -4.62
C SER A 380 -1.50 9.53 -5.94
N GLU A 381 -2.78 9.29 -6.19
CA GLU A 381 -3.53 9.81 -7.32
C GLU A 381 -4.43 10.94 -6.84
N PHE A 382 -4.50 12.02 -7.61
CA PHE A 382 -5.31 13.19 -7.32
C PHE A 382 -6.13 13.56 -8.56
N VAL A 383 -7.41 13.86 -8.36
CA VAL A 383 -8.31 14.35 -9.43
C VAL A 383 -8.29 15.88 -9.42
N PHE A 384 -8.14 16.48 -10.59
CA PHE A 384 -7.96 17.91 -10.78
C PHE A 384 -9.30 18.66 -10.97
N ASP A 385 -9.56 19.67 -10.13
CA ASP A 385 -10.64 20.64 -10.33
C ASP A 385 -10.10 21.96 -10.90
N HIS A 386 -10.33 22.16 -12.20
CA HIS A 386 -9.88 23.33 -12.94
C HIS A 386 -10.46 24.66 -12.44
N ALA A 387 -11.59 24.64 -11.70
CA ALA A 387 -12.20 25.84 -11.16
C ALA A 387 -11.50 26.33 -9.89
N ARG A 388 -10.92 25.42 -9.11
CA ARG A 388 -10.26 25.72 -7.83
C ARG A 388 -8.75 25.87 -7.96
N TRP A 389 -8.15 25.27 -8.96
CA TRP A 389 -6.70 25.30 -9.18
C TRP A 389 -6.38 25.73 -10.62
N PRO A 390 -6.30 27.06 -10.86
CA PRO A 390 -5.96 27.58 -12.18
C PRO A 390 -4.63 27.02 -12.68
N ARG A 391 -4.53 26.85 -14.00
CA ARG A 391 -3.36 26.22 -14.66
C ARG A 391 -2.01 26.79 -14.23
N ASP A 392 -1.90 28.12 -14.19
CA ASP A 392 -0.63 28.77 -13.84
C ASP A 392 -0.23 28.50 -12.38
N ALA A 393 -1.21 28.37 -11.48
CA ALA A 393 -0.95 27.99 -10.10
C ALA A 393 -0.51 26.52 -10.02
N MET A 394 -1.19 25.61 -10.73
CA MET A 394 -0.83 24.20 -10.79
C MET A 394 0.60 23.99 -11.30
N ASP A 395 0.99 24.65 -12.40
CA ASP A 395 2.34 24.50 -12.95
C ASP A 395 3.43 24.98 -11.97
N ASN A 396 3.18 26.08 -11.24
CA ASN A 396 4.08 26.58 -10.21
C ASN A 396 4.16 25.65 -9.00
N ASP A 397 3.03 25.11 -8.56
CA ASP A 397 2.97 24.19 -7.42
C ASP A 397 3.66 22.86 -7.76
N PHE A 398 3.40 22.29 -8.94
CA PHE A 398 4.11 21.10 -9.41
C PHE A 398 5.61 21.35 -9.58
N LEU A 399 6.01 22.52 -10.05
CA LEU A 399 7.43 22.89 -10.12
C LEU A 399 8.05 22.95 -8.73
N THR A 400 7.33 23.52 -7.76
CA THR A 400 7.76 23.60 -6.36
C THR A 400 7.90 22.21 -5.74
N LEU A 401 6.91 21.34 -5.94
CA LEU A 401 6.95 19.95 -5.48
C LEU A 401 8.08 19.16 -6.14
N SER A 402 8.25 19.27 -7.45
CA SER A 402 9.34 18.59 -8.19
C SER A 402 10.70 19.00 -7.64
N LYS A 403 10.91 20.29 -7.34
CA LYS A 403 12.14 20.78 -6.70
C LYS A 403 12.29 20.26 -5.27
N LEU A 404 11.22 20.32 -4.47
CA LEU A 404 11.23 19.87 -3.07
C LEU A 404 11.62 18.38 -2.95
N PHE A 405 11.11 17.54 -3.85
CA PHE A 405 11.33 16.10 -3.84
C PHE A 405 12.43 15.61 -4.77
N ASN A 406 13.11 16.52 -5.48
CA ASN A 406 14.08 16.17 -6.54
C ASN A 406 13.49 15.15 -7.54
N ALA A 407 12.24 15.37 -7.95
CA ALA A 407 11.46 14.44 -8.75
C ALA A 407 11.55 14.75 -10.25
N GLU A 408 11.65 13.71 -11.08
CA GLU A 408 11.57 13.79 -12.52
C GLU A 408 10.12 14.04 -12.96
N LYS A 409 9.91 15.01 -13.87
CA LYS A 409 8.59 15.47 -14.30
C LYS A 409 8.32 15.02 -15.74
N SER A 410 7.21 14.33 -15.95
CA SER A 410 6.63 14.09 -17.29
C SER A 410 5.21 14.63 -17.32
N ILE A 411 4.85 15.34 -18.40
CA ILE A 411 3.49 15.87 -18.62
C ILE A 411 3.00 15.37 -19.97
N VAL A 412 1.81 14.76 -19.99
CA VAL A 412 1.03 14.56 -21.22
C VAL A 412 -0.19 15.46 -21.14
N ARG A 413 -0.45 16.19 -22.23
CA ARG A 413 -1.61 17.06 -22.36
C ARG A 413 -2.62 16.35 -23.23
N VAL A 414 -3.80 16.08 -22.67
CA VAL A 414 -4.94 15.57 -23.42
C VAL A 414 -5.69 16.80 -23.98
N PRO A 415 -5.75 17.00 -25.31
CA PRO A 415 -6.51 18.06 -25.94
C PRO A 415 -8.02 17.82 -25.79
N ASP A 416 -8.82 18.87 -25.96
CA ASP A 416 -10.29 18.81 -25.82
C ASP A 416 -10.96 17.91 -26.88
N LEU A 417 -10.25 17.61 -27.98
CA LEU A 417 -10.67 16.70 -29.04
C LEU A 417 -9.53 15.74 -29.35
N ASP A 418 -9.83 14.45 -29.44
CA ASP A 418 -8.84 13.44 -29.81
C ASP A 418 -8.24 13.75 -31.19
N PRO A 419 -6.90 13.83 -31.30
CA PRO A 419 -6.24 14.07 -32.57
C PRO A 419 -6.47 12.88 -33.52
N ARG A 420 -6.83 13.19 -34.77
CA ARG A 420 -6.86 12.17 -35.83
C ARG A 420 -5.48 12.01 -36.43
N TYR A 421 -4.70 11.11 -35.83
CA TYR A 421 -3.35 10.78 -36.31
C TYR A 421 -3.39 10.15 -37.70
N THR A 422 -2.45 10.52 -38.56
CA THR A 422 -2.18 9.92 -39.85
C THR A 422 -1.05 8.91 -39.73
N ILE A 423 -1.27 7.65 -40.10
CA ILE A 423 -0.29 6.57 -39.91
C ILE A 423 0.06 5.89 -41.23
N ALA A 424 1.24 5.28 -41.30
CA ALA A 424 1.53 4.25 -42.29
C ALA A 424 1.74 2.89 -41.61
N ILE A 425 1.24 1.83 -42.27
CA ILE A 425 1.32 0.46 -41.76
C ILE A 425 2.36 -0.32 -42.56
N LEU A 426 3.39 -0.79 -41.88
CA LEU A 426 4.41 -1.66 -42.44
C LEU A 426 4.08 -3.12 -42.11
N ALA A 427 3.92 -3.95 -43.14
CA ALA A 427 3.48 -5.33 -43.00
C ALA A 427 4.34 -6.32 -43.80
N SER A 428 4.36 -7.59 -43.39
CA SER A 428 5.05 -8.65 -44.11
C SER A 428 4.07 -9.65 -44.76
N LYS A 429 4.49 -10.90 -44.90
CA LYS A 429 3.69 -11.98 -45.50
C LYS A 429 2.43 -12.30 -44.68
N GLN A 430 2.56 -12.35 -43.35
CA GLN A 430 1.42 -12.60 -42.48
C GLN A 430 0.51 -11.37 -42.41
N GLU A 431 -0.79 -11.60 -42.54
CA GLU A 431 -1.77 -10.55 -42.80
C GLU A 431 -2.77 -10.34 -41.66
N HIS A 432 -2.80 -11.19 -40.64
CA HIS A 432 -3.83 -11.14 -39.58
C HIS A 432 -3.86 -9.79 -38.84
N CYS A 433 -2.71 -9.22 -38.46
CA CYS A 433 -2.65 -7.88 -37.84
C CYS A 433 -3.07 -6.78 -38.82
N LEU A 434 -2.59 -6.82 -40.07
CA LEU A 434 -2.95 -5.82 -41.09
C LEU A 434 -4.46 -5.82 -41.35
N VAL A 435 -5.05 -7.01 -41.55
CA VAL A 435 -6.49 -7.17 -41.81
C VAL A 435 -7.32 -6.67 -40.63
N ASP A 436 -6.92 -6.97 -39.39
CA ASP A 436 -7.63 -6.52 -38.19
C ASP A 436 -7.62 -4.99 -38.06
N LEU A 437 -6.47 -4.36 -38.31
CA LEU A 437 -6.34 -2.89 -38.29
C LEU A 437 -7.19 -2.23 -39.38
N LEU A 438 -7.14 -2.74 -40.61
CA LEU A 438 -7.94 -2.23 -41.72
C LEU A 438 -9.44 -2.36 -41.45
N TYR A 439 -9.87 -3.53 -40.96
CA TYR A 439 -11.27 -3.77 -40.63
C TYR A 439 -11.73 -2.91 -39.45
N GLY A 440 -10.92 -2.79 -38.39
CA GLY A 440 -11.18 -1.92 -37.25
C GLY A 440 -11.25 -0.44 -37.63
N TRP A 441 -10.41 0.00 -38.57
CA TRP A 441 -10.47 1.35 -39.14
C TRP A 441 -11.76 1.59 -39.92
N GLN A 442 -12.17 0.66 -40.80
CA GLN A 442 -13.42 0.79 -41.56
C GLN A 442 -14.66 0.86 -40.66
N GLU A 443 -14.67 0.14 -39.54
CA GLU A 443 -15.76 0.17 -38.55
C GLU A 443 -15.70 1.40 -37.62
N GLY A 444 -14.70 2.28 -37.77
CA GLY A 444 -14.51 3.45 -36.91
C GLY A 444 -14.02 3.11 -35.50
N ARG A 445 -13.53 1.88 -35.27
CA ARG A 445 -12.96 1.44 -33.98
C ARG A 445 -11.52 1.89 -33.78
N LEU A 446 -10.83 2.28 -34.85
CA LEU A 446 -9.46 2.78 -34.81
C LEU A 446 -9.43 4.28 -35.18
N PRO A 447 -9.10 5.19 -34.26
CA PRO A 447 -9.24 6.65 -34.45
C PRO A 447 -8.07 7.26 -35.23
N VAL A 448 -7.75 6.72 -36.40
CA VAL A 448 -6.60 7.14 -37.24
C VAL A 448 -7.01 7.34 -38.69
N ASN A 449 -6.18 8.05 -39.45
CA ASN A 449 -6.19 8.08 -40.90
C ASN A 449 -5.05 7.20 -41.42
N ILE A 450 -5.35 6.23 -42.29
CA ILE A 450 -4.33 5.35 -42.86
C ILE A 450 -3.83 5.99 -44.16
N ASN A 451 -2.60 6.50 -44.15
CA ASN A 451 -1.96 7.12 -45.31
C ASN A 451 -1.65 6.10 -46.39
N CYS A 452 -0.95 5.02 -46.03
CA CYS A 452 -0.56 3.95 -46.95
C CYS A 452 -0.22 2.66 -46.21
N VAL A 453 -0.14 1.55 -46.96
CA VAL A 453 0.40 0.28 -46.51
C VAL A 453 1.68 -0.02 -47.29
N ILE A 454 2.79 -0.25 -46.57
CA ILE A 454 4.09 -0.59 -47.14
C ILE A 454 4.40 -2.04 -46.79
N SER A 455 4.83 -2.83 -47.77
CA SER A 455 5.14 -4.24 -47.53
C SER A 455 6.39 -4.70 -48.25
N ASN A 456 7.13 -5.60 -47.58
CA ASN A 456 8.28 -6.26 -48.17
C ASN A 456 7.94 -7.50 -49.02
N HIS A 457 6.65 -7.83 -49.15
CA HIS A 457 6.16 -8.93 -49.98
C HIS A 457 5.17 -8.42 -51.00
N ASP A 458 5.21 -8.99 -52.21
CA ASP A 458 4.20 -8.71 -53.21
C ASP A 458 2.88 -9.40 -52.85
N ARG A 459 1.76 -8.76 -53.17
CA ARG A 459 0.41 -9.31 -52.99
C ARG A 459 -0.28 -9.30 -54.33
N ALA A 460 -0.72 -10.49 -54.77
CA ALA A 460 -1.36 -10.64 -56.05
C ALA A 460 -2.56 -9.67 -56.21
N PRO A 461 -2.78 -9.15 -57.43
CA PRO A 461 -3.99 -8.42 -57.75
C PRO A 461 -5.23 -9.26 -57.38
N ASN A 462 -6.28 -8.64 -56.85
CA ASN A 462 -7.52 -9.29 -56.38
C ASN A 462 -7.49 -10.04 -55.04
N THR A 463 -6.42 -9.97 -54.25
CA THR A 463 -6.49 -10.44 -52.85
C THR A 463 -7.47 -9.56 -52.05
N HIS A 464 -8.03 -10.12 -50.96
CA HIS A 464 -8.99 -9.39 -50.12
C HIS A 464 -8.40 -8.09 -49.54
N VAL A 465 -7.11 -8.11 -49.16
CA VAL A 465 -6.38 -6.91 -48.71
C VAL A 465 -6.27 -5.87 -49.83
N ILE A 466 -5.79 -6.24 -51.02
CA ILE A 466 -5.63 -5.28 -52.14
C ILE A 466 -6.97 -4.68 -52.55
N ARG A 467 -8.03 -5.50 -52.67
CA ARG A 467 -9.38 -5.00 -52.97
C ARG A 467 -9.91 -4.04 -51.91
N PHE A 468 -9.60 -4.31 -50.64
CA PHE A 468 -9.96 -3.42 -49.55
C PHE A 468 -9.26 -2.06 -49.69
N LEU A 469 -7.94 -2.08 -49.91
CA LEU A 469 -7.12 -0.89 -50.04
C LEU A 469 -7.54 -0.04 -51.25
N GLU A 470 -7.74 -0.67 -52.41
CA GLU A 470 -8.23 -0.01 -53.64
C GLU A 470 -9.62 0.63 -53.43
N ARG A 471 -10.55 -0.08 -52.80
CA ARG A 471 -11.91 0.42 -52.51
C ARG A 471 -11.91 1.69 -51.66
N HIS A 472 -10.96 1.79 -50.73
CA HIS A 472 -10.84 2.91 -49.79
C HIS A 472 -9.79 3.94 -50.21
N GLY A 473 -9.16 3.77 -51.38
CA GLY A 473 -8.16 4.70 -51.90
C GLY A 473 -6.85 4.73 -51.09
N ILE A 474 -6.52 3.66 -50.37
CA ILE A 474 -5.29 3.56 -49.58
C ILE A 474 -4.19 2.94 -50.46
N PRO A 475 -3.08 3.64 -50.75
CA PRO A 475 -1.99 3.11 -51.55
C PRO A 475 -1.31 1.89 -50.90
N TYR A 476 -0.95 0.90 -51.73
CA TYR A 476 -0.11 -0.23 -51.36
C TYR A 476 1.25 -0.13 -52.05
N HIS A 477 2.33 -0.04 -51.27
CA HIS A 477 3.70 0.05 -51.79
C HIS A 477 4.45 -1.25 -51.53
N TYR A 478 4.80 -1.95 -52.61
CA TYR A 478 5.66 -3.12 -52.53
C TYR A 478 7.14 -2.71 -52.62
N LEU A 479 7.85 -2.84 -51.51
CA LEU A 479 9.27 -2.53 -51.38
C LEU A 479 10.04 -3.79 -50.93
N PRO A 480 10.49 -4.65 -51.87
CA PRO A 480 11.18 -5.88 -51.52
C PRO A 480 12.50 -5.60 -50.79
N THR A 481 12.64 -6.23 -49.61
CA THR A 481 13.83 -6.12 -48.77
C THR A 481 14.71 -7.36 -48.90
N THR A 482 16.02 -7.17 -48.95
CA THR A 482 17.04 -8.22 -48.83
C THR A 482 17.92 -7.97 -47.60
N GLU A 483 18.76 -8.93 -47.21
CA GLU A 483 19.69 -8.76 -46.09
C GLU A 483 20.62 -7.54 -46.27
N THR A 484 20.92 -7.16 -47.51
CA THR A 484 21.79 -6.05 -47.87
C THR A 484 21.06 -4.76 -48.26
N ASN A 485 19.75 -4.82 -48.54
CA ASN A 485 18.96 -3.66 -48.96
C ASN A 485 17.59 -3.64 -48.27
N LYS A 486 17.43 -2.73 -47.31
CA LYS A 486 16.21 -2.56 -46.52
C LYS A 486 15.22 -1.54 -47.08
N ARG A 487 15.55 -0.86 -48.19
CA ARG A 487 14.69 0.16 -48.82
C ARG A 487 14.26 1.31 -47.89
N GLU A 488 15.09 1.62 -46.88
CA GLU A 488 14.76 2.59 -45.83
C GLU A 488 14.59 4.01 -46.38
N GLU A 489 15.33 4.40 -47.43
CA GLU A 489 15.17 5.71 -48.09
C GLU A 489 13.82 5.83 -48.79
N GLU A 490 13.40 4.79 -49.51
CA GLU A 490 12.09 4.77 -50.16
C GLU A 490 10.95 4.76 -49.13
N ILE A 491 11.12 4.06 -48.01
CA ILE A 491 10.16 4.10 -46.90
C ILE A 491 10.07 5.51 -46.32
N LEU A 492 11.20 6.17 -46.03
CA LEU A 492 11.22 7.53 -45.49
C LEU A 492 10.47 8.52 -46.39
N ALA A 493 10.66 8.43 -47.70
CA ALA A 493 9.98 9.29 -48.67
C ALA A 493 8.46 9.10 -48.70
N LEU A 494 7.95 7.92 -48.34
CA LEU A 494 6.52 7.63 -48.31
C LEU A 494 5.84 8.02 -46.99
N VAL A 495 6.61 8.20 -45.92
CA VAL A 495 6.07 8.33 -44.55
C VAL A 495 6.36 9.69 -43.90
N GLU A 496 6.98 10.63 -44.61
CA GLU A 496 7.35 11.96 -44.10
C GLU A 496 6.16 12.69 -43.43
N ASP A 497 4.97 12.61 -44.04
CA ASP A 497 3.74 13.27 -43.59
C ASP A 497 2.91 12.45 -42.59
N THR A 498 3.43 11.34 -42.07
CA THR A 498 2.73 10.51 -41.06
C THR A 498 3.10 10.92 -39.63
N ASP A 499 2.19 10.81 -38.68
CA ASP A 499 2.43 11.13 -37.27
C ASP A 499 3.19 10.02 -36.54
N PHE A 500 2.92 8.76 -36.85
CA PHE A 500 3.67 7.61 -36.35
C PHE A 500 3.53 6.39 -37.29
N LEU A 501 4.42 5.40 -37.12
CA LEU A 501 4.37 4.15 -37.89
C LEU A 501 3.85 2.98 -37.06
N VAL A 502 3.21 2.04 -37.75
CA VAL A 502 2.78 0.77 -37.16
C VAL A 502 3.46 -0.38 -37.88
N LEU A 503 4.26 -1.17 -37.16
CA LEU A 503 4.85 -2.40 -37.67
C LEU A 503 3.90 -3.57 -37.37
N ALA A 504 2.99 -3.85 -38.30
CA ALA A 504 2.06 -4.98 -38.23
C ALA A 504 2.77 -6.27 -38.69
N ARG A 505 3.69 -6.77 -37.85
CA ARG A 505 4.61 -7.87 -38.17
C ARG A 505 5.41 -7.62 -39.45
N TYR A 506 6.11 -6.49 -39.51
CA TYR A 506 6.96 -6.18 -40.66
C TYR A 506 8.14 -7.15 -40.83
N MET A 507 8.56 -7.84 -39.75
CA MET A 507 9.61 -8.87 -39.73
C MET A 507 10.98 -8.40 -40.26
N GLN A 508 11.21 -7.08 -40.34
CA GLN A 508 12.49 -6.48 -40.69
C GLN A 508 12.90 -5.50 -39.58
N ILE A 509 14.20 -5.43 -39.31
CA ILE A 509 14.76 -4.51 -38.32
C ILE A 509 15.02 -3.17 -39.00
N LEU A 510 14.43 -2.09 -38.51
CA LEU A 510 14.73 -0.73 -38.95
C LEU A 510 16.07 -0.28 -38.35
N SER A 511 16.93 0.36 -39.14
CA SER A 511 18.23 0.84 -38.68
C SER A 511 18.10 2.06 -37.76
N GLY A 512 19.08 2.27 -36.87
CA GLY A 512 19.13 3.50 -36.05
C GLY A 512 19.20 4.78 -36.90
N GLY A 513 19.80 4.69 -38.10
CA GLY A 513 19.79 5.78 -39.08
C GLY A 513 18.38 6.14 -39.57
N PHE A 514 17.54 5.14 -39.83
CA PHE A 514 16.13 5.33 -40.16
C PHE A 514 15.36 5.94 -38.99
N LEU A 515 15.49 5.37 -37.78
CA LEU A 515 14.79 5.86 -36.58
C LEU A 515 15.08 7.34 -36.31
N LYS A 516 16.36 7.73 -36.42
CA LYS A 516 16.79 9.12 -36.23
C LYS A 516 16.27 10.07 -37.31
N ARG A 517 16.17 9.62 -38.56
CA ARG A 517 15.68 10.44 -39.67
C ARG A 517 14.16 10.57 -39.69
N TYR A 518 13.44 9.52 -39.35
CA TYR A 518 11.99 9.57 -39.24
C TYR A 518 11.56 10.44 -38.06
N GLY A 519 12.23 10.29 -36.91
CA GLY A 519 12.11 11.22 -35.77
C GLY A 519 10.75 11.21 -35.06
N LYS A 520 9.86 10.27 -35.38
CA LYS A 520 8.54 10.09 -34.75
C LYS A 520 8.38 8.67 -34.22
N ASP A 521 7.34 8.43 -33.44
CA ASP A 521 7.12 7.15 -32.78
C ASP A 521 6.84 6.02 -33.79
N ILE A 522 7.25 4.82 -33.42
CA ILE A 522 6.99 3.60 -34.20
C ILE A 522 6.50 2.54 -33.22
N ILE A 523 5.30 2.02 -33.44
CA ILE A 523 4.68 0.98 -32.60
C ILE A 523 4.84 -0.37 -33.29
N ASN A 524 5.41 -1.35 -32.59
CA ASN A 524 5.62 -2.70 -33.12
C ASN A 524 4.87 -3.75 -32.29
N ILE A 525 4.36 -4.78 -32.97
CA ILE A 525 3.83 -5.98 -32.33
C ILE A 525 4.89 -7.10 -32.30
N HIS A 526 5.21 -7.56 -31.10
CA HIS A 526 6.04 -8.74 -30.86
C HIS A 526 5.15 -9.92 -30.44
N HIS A 527 5.40 -11.09 -31.01
CA HIS A 527 4.57 -12.31 -30.93
C HIS A 527 4.77 -13.14 -29.65
N GLY A 528 5.24 -12.50 -28.58
CA GLY A 528 5.64 -13.14 -27.33
C GLY A 528 5.63 -12.16 -26.16
N LEU A 529 5.75 -12.69 -24.95
CA LEU A 529 6.19 -11.89 -23.80
C LEU A 529 7.70 -11.69 -23.91
N LEU A 530 8.13 -10.45 -24.06
CA LEU A 530 9.54 -10.11 -24.05
C LEU A 530 10.15 -10.51 -22.69
N PRO A 531 11.29 -11.25 -22.63
CA PRO A 531 12.06 -11.88 -23.72
C PRO A 531 11.86 -13.42 -23.74
N SER A 532 11.02 -13.96 -24.62
CA SER A 532 10.83 -15.43 -24.74
C SER A 532 10.85 -15.92 -26.19
N PHE A 533 11.65 -16.95 -26.47
CA PHE A 533 11.87 -17.67 -27.75
C PHE A 533 12.38 -16.82 -28.93
N LYS A 534 13.69 -16.90 -29.23
CA LYS A 534 14.33 -16.23 -30.37
C LYS A 534 14.46 -17.19 -31.59
N GLY A 535 14.40 -16.66 -32.81
CA GLY A 535 14.72 -17.40 -34.04
C GLY A 535 13.52 -17.79 -34.91
N ARG A 536 13.72 -18.75 -35.82
CA ARG A 536 12.69 -19.16 -36.81
C ARG A 536 11.57 -19.98 -36.17
N ASN A 537 10.33 -19.70 -36.58
CA ASN A 537 9.11 -20.42 -36.18
C ASN A 537 8.83 -20.46 -34.65
N PRO A 538 8.73 -19.29 -34.00
CA PRO A 538 8.60 -19.13 -32.55
C PRO A 538 7.34 -19.80 -31.99
N SER A 539 6.20 -19.74 -32.70
CA SER A 539 4.95 -20.40 -32.28
C SER A 539 5.11 -21.93 -32.21
N LYS A 540 5.85 -22.52 -33.15
CA LYS A 540 6.15 -23.96 -33.11
C LYS A 540 7.10 -24.30 -31.95
N GLN A 541 8.13 -23.48 -31.71
CA GLN A 541 9.02 -23.69 -30.56
C GLN A 541 8.26 -23.63 -29.23
N ALA A 542 7.36 -22.66 -29.07
CA ALA A 542 6.54 -22.52 -27.88
C ALA A 542 5.56 -23.69 -27.72
N PHE A 543 4.98 -24.18 -28.82
CA PHE A 543 4.14 -25.37 -28.83
C PHE A 543 4.92 -26.63 -28.44
N ASP A 544 6.07 -26.87 -29.07
CA ASP A 544 6.93 -28.03 -28.82
C ASP A 544 7.50 -28.02 -27.39
N ALA A 545 7.78 -26.84 -26.84
CA ALA A 545 8.17 -26.64 -25.44
C ALA A 545 7.02 -26.85 -24.45
N GLY A 546 5.78 -26.99 -24.92
CA GLY A 546 4.61 -27.28 -24.10
C GLY A 546 4.23 -26.15 -23.15
N VAL A 547 4.46 -24.88 -23.55
CA VAL A 547 4.11 -23.70 -22.75
C VAL A 547 2.64 -23.74 -22.34
N LYS A 548 2.30 -23.16 -21.18
CA LYS A 548 0.93 -23.08 -20.65
C LYS A 548 0.30 -21.69 -20.84
N LEU A 549 1.13 -20.72 -21.20
CA LEU A 549 0.78 -19.33 -21.44
C LEU A 549 1.53 -18.87 -22.69
N ILE A 550 0.81 -18.18 -23.56
CA ILE A 550 1.36 -17.42 -24.68
C ILE A 550 1.08 -15.94 -24.44
N GLY A 551 1.85 -15.07 -25.08
CA GLY A 551 1.68 -13.64 -24.93
C GLY A 551 1.97 -12.87 -26.22
N ALA A 552 1.58 -11.61 -26.24
CA ALA A 552 1.94 -10.64 -27.26
C ALA A 552 2.30 -9.32 -26.57
N THR A 553 3.25 -8.59 -27.13
CA THR A 553 3.73 -7.32 -26.58
C THR A 553 3.75 -6.26 -27.68
N SER A 554 2.98 -5.19 -27.49
CA SER A 554 3.10 -3.97 -28.29
C SER A 554 4.02 -2.98 -27.59
N HIS A 555 4.99 -2.43 -28.29
CA HIS A 555 5.99 -1.53 -27.71
C HIS A 555 6.47 -0.49 -28.71
N PHE A 556 7.08 0.58 -28.22
CA PHE A 556 7.80 1.52 -29.08
C PHE A 556 9.09 0.89 -29.61
N VAL A 557 9.45 1.18 -30.86
CA VAL A 557 10.71 0.72 -31.46
C VAL A 557 11.86 1.62 -31.03
N THR A 558 12.95 0.99 -30.60
CA THR A 558 14.22 1.61 -30.23
C THR A 558 15.35 1.07 -31.09
N GLU A 559 16.54 1.69 -31.03
CA GLU A 559 17.73 1.17 -31.73
C GLU A 559 18.08 -0.26 -31.30
N GLU A 560 17.90 -0.55 -30.01
CA GLU A 560 17.99 -1.90 -29.48
C GLU A 560 16.73 -2.71 -29.83
N LEU A 561 16.95 -3.89 -30.40
CA LEU A 561 15.88 -4.78 -30.86
C LEU A 561 15.04 -5.29 -29.68
N ASP A 562 13.73 -5.09 -29.77
CA ASP A 562 12.75 -5.59 -28.81
C ASP A 562 12.97 -5.13 -27.34
N THR A 563 13.56 -3.94 -27.11
CA THR A 563 13.79 -3.40 -25.75
C THR A 563 13.07 -2.09 -25.45
N GLY A 564 12.30 -1.56 -26.41
CA GLY A 564 11.64 -0.29 -26.23
C GLY A 564 10.50 -0.32 -25.22
N PRO A 565 10.06 0.86 -24.74
CA PRO A 565 8.99 0.95 -23.74
C PRO A 565 7.72 0.24 -24.18
N ILE A 566 7.22 -0.65 -23.31
CA ILE A 566 6.02 -1.46 -23.54
C ILE A 566 4.78 -0.58 -23.48
N ILE A 567 3.86 -0.71 -24.44
CA ILE A 567 2.57 -0.02 -24.45
C ILE A 567 1.46 -0.96 -23.97
N GLU A 568 1.46 -2.21 -24.42
CA GLU A 568 0.41 -3.18 -24.09
C GLU A 568 0.99 -4.60 -24.05
N GLN A 569 0.50 -5.42 -23.13
CA GLN A 569 0.85 -6.85 -23.04
C GLN A 569 -0.39 -7.68 -22.77
N MET A 570 -0.63 -8.66 -23.63
CA MET A 570 -1.74 -9.59 -23.46
C MET A 570 -1.22 -11.01 -23.31
N VAL A 571 -1.93 -11.82 -22.52
CA VAL A 571 -1.62 -13.23 -22.29
C VAL A 571 -2.85 -14.11 -22.49
N GLU A 572 -2.64 -15.31 -23.03
CA GLU A 572 -3.69 -16.32 -23.17
C GLU A 572 -3.19 -17.70 -22.70
N ARG A 573 -4.08 -18.48 -22.06
CA ARG A 573 -3.77 -19.85 -21.65
C ARG A 573 -3.89 -20.82 -22.83
N VAL A 574 -2.92 -21.72 -22.91
CA VAL A 574 -2.90 -22.85 -23.84
C VAL A 574 -2.87 -24.17 -23.05
N SER A 575 -3.56 -25.17 -23.56
CA SER A 575 -3.75 -26.47 -22.91
C SER A 575 -3.20 -27.61 -23.76
N HIS A 576 -3.03 -28.78 -23.17
CA HIS A 576 -2.62 -30.00 -23.90
C HIS A 576 -3.67 -30.47 -24.94
N ARG A 577 -4.88 -29.89 -24.94
CA ARG A 577 -5.92 -30.15 -25.94
C ARG A 577 -5.73 -29.32 -27.20
N ASP A 578 -4.91 -28.28 -27.14
CA ASP A 578 -4.59 -27.46 -28.30
C ASP A 578 -3.65 -28.22 -29.23
N ASN A 579 -3.93 -28.17 -30.52
CA ASN A 579 -3.00 -28.62 -31.56
C ASN A 579 -2.24 -27.40 -32.12
N LEU A 580 -1.25 -27.61 -32.98
CA LEU A 580 -0.44 -26.52 -33.52
C LEU A 580 -1.30 -25.45 -34.23
N GLN A 581 -2.37 -25.86 -34.92
CA GLN A 581 -3.26 -24.93 -35.61
C GLN A 581 -4.05 -24.06 -34.63
N SER A 582 -4.67 -24.64 -33.59
CA SER A 582 -5.40 -23.87 -32.58
C SER A 582 -4.46 -22.98 -31.76
N PHE A 583 -3.24 -23.42 -31.52
CA PHE A 583 -2.18 -22.63 -30.90
C PHE A 583 -1.83 -21.38 -31.72
N VAL A 584 -1.59 -21.55 -33.03
CA VAL A 584 -1.28 -20.43 -33.92
C VAL A 584 -2.45 -19.44 -33.99
N LEU A 585 -3.69 -19.93 -34.11
CA LEU A 585 -4.87 -19.06 -34.13
C LEU A 585 -5.02 -18.22 -32.85
N LYS A 586 -4.75 -18.80 -31.68
CA LYS A 586 -4.73 -18.07 -30.40
C LYS A 586 -3.62 -17.01 -30.39
N SER A 587 -2.42 -17.37 -30.82
CA SER A 587 -1.29 -16.42 -30.93
C SER A 587 -1.63 -15.24 -31.86
N GLU A 588 -2.17 -15.51 -33.04
CA GLU A 588 -2.58 -14.47 -34.00
C GLU A 588 -3.73 -13.61 -33.45
N SER A 589 -4.68 -14.21 -32.72
CA SER A 589 -5.76 -13.49 -32.04
C SER A 589 -5.23 -12.50 -31.01
N LEU A 590 -4.26 -12.95 -30.21
CA LEU A 590 -3.64 -12.17 -29.15
C LEU A 590 -2.86 -10.98 -29.70
N GLU A 591 -2.12 -11.19 -30.80
CA GLU A 591 -1.36 -10.13 -31.47
C GLU A 591 -2.26 -9.04 -32.06
N LYS A 592 -3.38 -9.42 -32.70
CA LYS A 592 -4.39 -8.47 -33.21
C LYS A 592 -4.92 -7.57 -32.09
N GLN A 593 -5.38 -8.19 -31.01
CA GLN A 593 -5.96 -7.47 -29.87
C GLN A 593 -4.94 -6.56 -29.21
N CYS A 594 -3.71 -7.06 -28.99
CA CYS A 594 -2.64 -6.32 -28.34
C CYS A 594 -2.19 -5.11 -29.16
N LEU A 595 -2.07 -5.25 -30.49
CA LEU A 595 -1.71 -4.14 -31.37
C LEU A 595 -2.82 -3.08 -31.46
N THR A 596 -4.06 -3.52 -31.67
CA THR A 596 -5.22 -2.62 -31.74
C THR A 596 -5.39 -1.82 -30.45
N GLN A 597 -5.26 -2.47 -29.29
CA GLN A 597 -5.36 -1.80 -28.00
C GLN A 597 -4.22 -0.80 -27.77
N ALA A 598 -2.98 -1.15 -28.12
CA ALA A 598 -1.85 -0.24 -28.00
C ALA A 598 -2.01 1.03 -28.84
N ILE A 599 -2.42 0.89 -30.10
CA ILE A 599 -2.67 2.03 -30.99
C ILE A 599 -3.79 2.89 -30.43
N LYS A 600 -4.88 2.28 -29.95
CA LYS A 600 -6.00 2.99 -29.36
C LYS A 600 -5.56 3.79 -28.13
N SER A 601 -4.89 3.17 -27.16
CA SER A 601 -4.39 3.84 -25.96
C SER A 601 -3.43 4.98 -26.31
N TYR A 602 -2.58 4.80 -27.33
CA TYR A 602 -1.67 5.84 -27.81
C TYR A 602 -2.44 7.01 -28.43
N CYS A 603 -3.44 6.73 -29.28
CA CYS A 603 -4.25 7.77 -29.92
C CYS A 603 -5.11 8.56 -28.91
N GLU A 604 -5.60 7.89 -27.87
CA GLU A 604 -6.33 8.49 -26.74
C GLU A 604 -5.42 9.24 -25.76
N LEU A 605 -4.12 9.33 -26.04
CA LEU A 605 -3.12 9.99 -25.19
C LEU A 605 -3.05 9.43 -23.76
N ARG A 606 -3.35 8.13 -23.63
CA ARG A 606 -3.30 7.39 -22.36
C ARG A 606 -1.93 6.79 -22.09
N VAL A 607 -1.00 6.90 -23.04
CA VAL A 607 0.36 6.35 -22.93
C VAL A 607 1.33 7.48 -22.61
N LEU A 608 1.93 7.43 -21.41
CA LEU A 608 2.96 8.35 -20.95
C LEU A 608 4.31 7.64 -20.93
N PRO A 609 5.21 7.88 -21.88
CA PRO A 609 6.59 7.43 -21.79
C PRO A 609 7.28 8.08 -20.58
N TYR A 610 8.00 7.28 -19.80
CA TYR A 610 8.76 7.73 -18.64
C TYR A 610 10.12 7.03 -18.61
N HIS A 611 11.18 7.81 -18.38
CA HIS A 611 12.56 7.41 -18.68
C HIS A 611 12.74 6.88 -20.12
N SER A 612 13.88 6.24 -20.41
CA SER A 612 14.17 5.69 -21.74
C SER A 612 13.46 4.38 -22.06
N ASN A 613 12.84 3.69 -21.09
CA ASN A 613 12.39 2.31 -21.27
C ASN A 613 11.05 1.93 -20.59
N LYS A 614 10.26 2.88 -20.10
CA LYS A 614 8.97 2.58 -19.45
C LYS A 614 7.85 3.45 -19.98
N THR A 615 6.63 2.97 -19.80
CA THR A 615 5.42 3.75 -19.98
C THR A 615 4.56 3.64 -18.71
N VAL A 616 3.73 4.66 -18.49
CA VAL A 616 2.54 4.59 -17.65
C VAL A 616 1.35 4.65 -18.59
N VAL A 617 0.46 3.66 -18.51
CA VAL A 617 -0.75 3.61 -19.33
C VAL A 617 -1.95 3.79 -18.41
N PHE A 618 -2.70 4.87 -18.61
CA PHE A 618 -3.89 5.24 -17.81
C PHE A 618 -5.13 4.50 -18.29
#